data_AF-A0A9P5G3M9-F1
#
_entry.id   AF-A0A9P5G3M9-F1
#
_cell.length_a   1.000
_cell.length_b   1.000
_cell.length_c   1.000
_cell.angle_alpha   90.00
_cell.angle_beta   90.00
_cell.angle_gamma   90.00
#
_symmetry.space_group_name_H-M   'P 1'
#
loop_
_entity.id
_entity.type
_entity.pdbx_description
1 polymer ?
#
loop_
_entity_poly.entity_id
_entity_poly.type
_entity_poly.pdbx_seq_one_letter_code
_entity_poly.pdbx_strand_id
1 'polypeptide(L)'
;MGLPGNHDIGFGNTINLKAANRFAMFFGEPNSVYSIGNHSVVALDGISLMNWINETVYSRPIDFLRDLHDSHVVGADQQPRVLLTHVPLYRDPALPCGRHRESRRNTIPWEYGHQYQTMLSPQVSEHILRSVRPSVVFSGDDHDACHTTHKYTYADDIKAPTHHAEEFTVKTVSMAMGVRYPAVQLLSLDGLFQERPNAAAGSPEPSFKTRICYMPNPLLGFIMYGLAFFFSVFGLIAIHMCFPLLSRSSSTVSRKRSDSLNSPMVAVPPHLLMTYEKAGASAGRLLRGTGAAAGRGVRLFNADRRAWIALAKDAGIIALAAFGYFSYLTYRIYRDQ
;
A
#
# COMPACT_ATOMS: atom_id res chain seq x y z
N MET A 1 -17.38 -11.13 11.35
CA MET A 1 -17.41 -11.66 9.98
C MET A 1 -16.00 -11.65 9.44
N GLY A 2 -15.34 -12.81 9.41
CA GLY A 2 -14.02 -12.97 8.83
C GLY A 2 -14.14 -13.91 7.64
N LEU A 3 -13.70 -13.47 6.46
CA LEU A 3 -13.73 -14.26 5.23
C LEU A 3 -12.30 -14.34 4.69
N PRO A 4 -11.66 -15.53 4.69
CA PRO A 4 -10.27 -15.65 4.30
C PRO A 4 -10.11 -15.59 2.78
N GLY A 5 -8.99 -15.04 2.34
CA GLY A 5 -8.52 -15.16 0.98
C GLY A 5 -7.56 -16.33 0.77
N ASN A 6 -7.22 -16.59 -0.50
CA ASN A 6 -6.24 -17.61 -0.86
C ASN A 6 -4.85 -17.30 -0.28
N HIS A 7 -4.51 -16.02 -0.10
CA HIS A 7 -3.29 -15.56 0.57
C HIS A 7 -3.29 -15.79 2.08
N ASP A 8 -4.44 -16.01 2.72
CA ASP A 8 -4.54 -16.32 4.14
C ASP A 8 -4.40 -17.81 4.42
N ILE A 9 -5.07 -18.65 3.62
CA ILE A 9 -5.26 -20.08 3.93
C ILE A 9 -4.75 -21.05 2.85
N GLY A 10 -4.31 -20.58 1.69
CA GLY A 10 -4.03 -21.41 0.51
C GLY A 10 -5.28 -21.62 -0.34
N PHE A 11 -5.25 -22.57 -1.29
CA PHE A 11 -6.38 -22.79 -2.22
C PHE A 11 -6.72 -24.27 -2.43
N GLY A 12 -8.00 -24.61 -2.35
CA GLY A 12 -8.52 -25.96 -2.61
C GLY A 12 -7.71 -27.06 -1.94
N ASN A 13 -7.18 -28.01 -2.73
CA ASN A 13 -6.37 -29.14 -2.25
C ASN A 13 -5.07 -28.75 -1.54
N THR A 14 -4.62 -27.50 -1.68
CA THR A 14 -3.36 -26.99 -1.12
C THR A 14 -3.55 -26.06 0.08
N ILE A 15 -4.76 -26.06 0.67
CA ILE A 15 -5.06 -25.30 1.89
C ILE A 15 -4.13 -25.73 3.04
N ASN A 16 -3.58 -24.74 3.73
CA ASN A 16 -2.84 -24.93 4.95
C ASN A 16 -3.80 -24.93 6.14
N LEU A 17 -4.13 -26.12 6.64
CA LEU A 17 -5.04 -26.30 7.78
C LEU A 17 -4.66 -25.49 9.03
N LYS A 18 -3.36 -25.33 9.31
CA LYS A 18 -2.91 -24.53 10.46
C LYS A 18 -3.21 -23.04 10.25
N ALA A 19 -3.09 -22.55 9.01
CA ALA A 19 -3.44 -21.19 8.66
C ALA A 19 -4.96 -20.97 8.69
N ALA A 20 -5.75 -21.89 8.13
CA ALA A 20 -7.21 -21.86 8.18
C ALA A 20 -7.76 -21.86 9.61
N ASN A 21 -7.28 -22.78 10.47
CA ASN A 21 -7.70 -22.83 11.87
C ASN A 21 -7.28 -21.57 12.64
N ARG A 22 -6.08 -21.03 12.37
CA ARG A 22 -5.63 -19.77 12.97
C ARG A 22 -6.49 -18.60 12.52
N PHE A 23 -6.83 -18.51 11.23
CA PHE A 23 -7.71 -17.47 10.71
C PHE A 23 -9.06 -17.51 11.44
N ALA A 24 -9.71 -18.68 11.51
CA ALA A 24 -10.99 -18.84 12.19
C ALA A 24 -10.92 -18.44 13.67
N MET A 25 -9.85 -18.82 14.35
CA MET A 25 -9.63 -18.48 15.77
C MET A 25 -9.55 -16.96 16.04
N PHE A 26 -8.96 -16.17 15.13
CA PHE A 26 -8.74 -14.75 15.35
C PHE A 26 -9.77 -13.83 14.66
N PHE A 27 -10.31 -14.26 13.51
CA PHE A 27 -11.19 -13.44 12.68
C PHE A 27 -12.64 -13.96 12.64
N GLY A 28 -12.90 -15.12 13.23
CA GLY A 28 -14.21 -15.77 13.28
C GLY A 28 -14.43 -16.80 12.17
N GLU A 29 -15.53 -17.55 12.28
CA GLU A 29 -15.85 -18.63 11.35
C GLU A 29 -16.08 -18.11 9.90
N PRO A 30 -15.36 -18.68 8.91
CA PRO A 30 -15.48 -18.29 7.49
C PRO A 30 -16.86 -18.47 6.88
N ASN A 31 -17.64 -19.43 7.41
CA ASN A 31 -18.99 -19.75 6.97
C ASN A 31 -19.99 -19.26 8.01
N SER A 32 -20.67 -18.16 7.75
CA SER A 32 -21.58 -17.55 8.74
C SER A 32 -22.69 -16.73 8.09
N VAL A 33 -23.82 -16.60 8.79
CA VAL A 33 -24.99 -15.81 8.35
C VAL A 33 -25.24 -14.69 9.36
N TYR A 34 -25.52 -13.48 8.86
CA TYR A 34 -25.84 -12.31 9.67
C TYR A 34 -27.13 -11.67 9.13
N SER A 35 -28.07 -11.36 10.01
CA SER A 35 -29.26 -10.60 9.62
C SER A 35 -28.97 -9.11 9.74
N ILE A 36 -29.02 -8.38 8.62
CA ILE A 36 -28.75 -6.94 8.54
C ILE A 36 -29.79 -6.30 7.65
N GLY A 37 -30.56 -5.33 8.18
CA GLY A 37 -31.53 -4.58 7.39
C GLY A 37 -32.55 -5.47 6.65
N ASN A 38 -33.12 -6.47 7.34
CA ASN A 38 -34.06 -7.46 6.77
C ASN A 38 -33.48 -8.26 5.57
N HIS A 39 -32.17 -8.41 5.53
CA HIS A 39 -31.45 -9.28 4.60
C HIS A 39 -30.60 -10.28 5.38
N SER A 40 -30.38 -11.46 4.80
CA SER A 40 -29.38 -12.39 5.31
C SER A 40 -28.08 -12.21 4.52
N VAL A 41 -27.02 -11.76 5.20
CA VAL A 41 -25.67 -11.65 4.65
C VAL A 41 -24.92 -12.93 4.96
N VAL A 42 -24.60 -13.69 3.92
CA VAL A 42 -23.96 -15.00 3.97
C VAL A 42 -22.50 -14.85 3.60
N ALA A 43 -21.59 -15.03 4.55
CA ALA A 43 -20.17 -15.18 4.28
C ALA A 43 -19.87 -16.67 4.05
N LEU A 44 -19.19 -17.00 2.96
CA LEU A 44 -18.94 -18.37 2.54
C LEU A 44 -17.49 -18.57 2.07
N ASP A 45 -16.82 -19.56 2.64
CA ASP A 45 -15.52 -20.03 2.20
C ASP A 45 -15.62 -20.87 0.93
N GLY A 46 -15.70 -20.20 -0.22
CA GLY A 46 -15.66 -20.83 -1.54
C GLY A 46 -14.32 -21.52 -1.85
N ILE A 47 -13.22 -21.14 -1.18
CA ILE A 47 -11.89 -21.69 -1.43
C ILE A 47 -11.81 -23.12 -0.89
N SER A 48 -12.35 -23.35 0.31
CA SER A 48 -12.43 -24.69 0.90
C SER A 48 -13.37 -25.63 0.13
N LEU A 49 -14.40 -25.11 -0.55
CA LEU A 49 -15.26 -25.90 -1.46
C LEU A 49 -14.52 -26.42 -2.70
N MET A 50 -13.37 -25.82 -3.06
CA MET A 50 -12.52 -26.31 -4.15
C MET A 50 -11.61 -27.48 -3.72
N ASN A 51 -11.66 -27.89 -2.45
CA ASN A 51 -10.95 -29.06 -1.95
C ASN A 51 -11.82 -30.32 -2.14
N TRP A 52 -11.22 -31.40 -2.63
CA TRP A 52 -11.91 -32.69 -2.80
C TRP A 52 -11.11 -33.88 -2.25
N ILE A 53 -10.02 -33.60 -1.53
CA ILE A 53 -9.11 -34.63 -1.01
C ILE A 53 -9.09 -34.69 0.52
N ASN A 54 -9.42 -33.58 1.20
CA ASN A 54 -9.33 -33.44 2.64
C ASN A 54 -10.70 -33.09 3.21
N GLU A 55 -11.37 -34.09 3.76
CA GLU A 55 -12.70 -33.97 4.34
C GLU A 55 -12.76 -32.91 5.43
N THR A 56 -11.73 -32.76 6.26
CA THR A 56 -11.70 -31.73 7.31
C THR A 56 -11.77 -30.31 6.75
N VAL A 57 -11.36 -30.11 5.49
CA VAL A 57 -11.44 -28.83 4.78
C VAL A 57 -12.80 -28.65 4.13
N TYR A 58 -13.22 -29.56 3.26
CA TYR A 58 -14.42 -29.35 2.44
C TYR A 58 -15.73 -29.61 3.20
N SER A 59 -15.74 -30.42 4.27
CA SER A 59 -16.97 -30.74 5.01
C SER A 59 -17.60 -29.49 5.62
N ARG A 60 -16.80 -28.59 6.20
CA ARG A 60 -17.30 -27.38 6.87
C ARG A 60 -18.20 -26.51 5.99
N PRO A 61 -17.75 -26.03 4.81
CA PRO A 61 -18.64 -25.25 3.93
C PRO A 61 -19.75 -26.10 3.29
N ILE A 62 -19.55 -27.40 3.05
CA ILE A 62 -20.61 -28.28 2.52
C ILE A 62 -21.75 -28.43 3.52
N ASP A 63 -21.45 -28.75 4.77
CA ASP A 63 -22.44 -28.90 5.83
C ASP A 63 -23.20 -27.58 6.06
N PHE A 64 -22.47 -26.45 6.05
CA PHE A 64 -23.09 -25.14 6.12
C PHE A 64 -24.07 -24.86 4.96
N LEU A 65 -23.69 -25.18 3.72
CA LEU A 65 -24.58 -25.02 2.57
C LEU A 65 -25.80 -25.94 2.62
N ARG A 66 -25.65 -27.17 3.14
CA ARG A 66 -26.76 -28.09 3.38
C ARG A 66 -27.74 -27.53 4.41
N ASP A 67 -27.25 -27.09 5.56
CA ASP A 67 -28.08 -26.52 6.63
C ASP A 67 -28.83 -25.26 6.16
N LEU A 68 -28.15 -24.44 5.35
CA LEU A 68 -28.76 -23.27 4.72
C LEU A 68 -29.86 -23.68 3.72
N HIS A 69 -29.59 -24.68 2.87
CA HIS A 69 -30.56 -25.19 1.91
C HIS A 69 -31.82 -25.74 2.61
N ASP A 70 -31.63 -26.57 3.65
CA ASP A 70 -32.71 -27.20 4.40
C ASP A 70 -33.56 -26.16 5.14
N SER A 71 -32.94 -25.08 5.61
CA SER A 71 -33.67 -23.94 6.21
C SER A 71 -34.70 -23.30 5.25
N HIS A 72 -34.50 -23.39 3.93
CA HIS A 72 -35.50 -22.95 2.95
C HIS A 72 -36.69 -23.88 2.86
N VAL A 73 -36.45 -25.18 2.94
CA VAL A 73 -37.48 -26.21 2.82
C VAL A 73 -38.49 -26.09 3.96
N VAL A 74 -38.03 -25.64 5.14
CA VAL A 74 -38.87 -25.41 6.33
C VAL A 74 -39.57 -24.03 6.30
N GLY A 75 -39.42 -23.23 5.23
CA GLY A 75 -40.10 -21.94 5.07
C GLY A 75 -39.55 -20.82 5.95
N ALA A 76 -38.35 -20.97 6.50
CA ALA A 76 -37.79 -20.07 7.51
C ALA A 76 -37.11 -18.81 6.94
N ASP A 77 -36.90 -18.70 5.62
CA ASP A 77 -36.10 -17.62 5.03
C ASP A 77 -36.85 -16.92 3.88
N GLN A 78 -37.56 -15.84 4.22
CA GLN A 78 -38.23 -14.93 3.27
C GLN A 78 -37.40 -13.68 2.95
N GLN A 79 -36.17 -13.59 3.48
CA GLN A 79 -35.33 -12.39 3.34
C GLN A 79 -34.42 -12.49 2.10
N PRO A 80 -34.25 -11.41 1.33
CA PRO A 80 -33.25 -11.37 0.26
C PRO A 80 -31.85 -11.59 0.82
N ARG A 81 -31.02 -12.31 0.05
CA ARG A 81 -29.68 -12.71 0.51
C ARG A 81 -28.57 -12.04 -0.25
N VAL A 82 -27.54 -11.68 0.50
CA VAL A 82 -26.28 -11.12 0.03
C VAL A 82 -25.20 -12.17 0.27
N LEU A 83 -24.59 -12.70 -0.78
CA LEU A 83 -23.46 -13.61 -0.66
C LEU A 83 -22.14 -12.84 -0.69
N LEU A 84 -21.25 -13.15 0.25
CA LEU A 84 -19.86 -12.71 0.28
C LEU A 84 -18.95 -13.93 0.10
N THR A 85 -18.09 -13.90 -0.92
CA THR A 85 -17.08 -14.93 -1.20
C THR A 85 -15.76 -14.24 -1.55
N HIS A 86 -14.60 -14.85 -1.25
CA HIS A 86 -13.34 -14.24 -1.66
C HIS A 86 -13.10 -14.39 -3.17
N VAL A 87 -13.25 -15.61 -3.71
CA VAL A 87 -13.02 -15.91 -5.13
C VAL A 87 -14.32 -15.74 -5.91
N PRO A 88 -14.31 -15.09 -7.08
CA PRO A 88 -15.49 -14.93 -7.92
C PRO A 88 -16.15 -16.25 -8.30
N LEU A 89 -17.47 -16.23 -8.47
CA LEU A 89 -18.19 -17.37 -9.01
C LEU A 89 -17.83 -17.56 -10.49
N TYR A 90 -17.95 -18.80 -10.96
CA TYR A 90 -17.71 -19.12 -12.36
C TYR A 90 -18.63 -18.31 -13.27
N ARG A 91 -18.04 -17.67 -14.28
CA ARG A 91 -18.74 -17.00 -15.38
C ARG A 91 -18.03 -17.30 -16.70
N ASP A 92 -18.70 -17.07 -17.82
CA ASP A 92 -18.09 -17.20 -19.14
C ASP A 92 -16.88 -16.23 -19.26
N PRO A 93 -15.65 -16.75 -19.50
CA PRO A 93 -14.44 -15.93 -19.61
C PRO A 93 -14.42 -14.93 -20.77
N ALA A 94 -15.35 -15.06 -21.72
CA ALA A 94 -15.54 -14.13 -22.83
C ALA A 94 -16.38 -12.91 -22.43
N LEU A 95 -17.15 -12.96 -21.33
CA LEU A 95 -18.04 -11.87 -20.94
C LEU A 95 -17.25 -10.66 -20.39
N PRO A 96 -17.57 -9.44 -20.85
CA PRO A 96 -16.91 -8.25 -20.36
C PRO A 96 -17.31 -7.92 -18.90
N CYS A 97 -16.38 -7.37 -18.14
CA CYS A 97 -16.60 -6.94 -16.75
C CYS A 97 -17.33 -5.60 -16.61
N GLY A 98 -17.44 -4.84 -17.69
CA GLY A 98 -18.06 -3.52 -17.71
C GLY A 98 -17.06 -2.37 -17.62
N ARG A 99 -17.57 -1.16 -17.46
CA ARG A 99 -16.82 0.10 -17.61
C ARG A 99 -15.88 0.45 -16.45
N HIS A 100 -16.03 -0.20 -15.30
CA HIS A 100 -15.31 0.15 -14.08
C HIS A 100 -13.99 -0.63 -13.91
N ARG A 101 -13.74 -1.61 -14.78
CA ARG A 101 -12.48 -2.36 -14.87
C ARG A 101 -11.38 -1.47 -15.45
N GLU A 102 -10.22 -1.47 -14.82
CA GLU A 102 -9.03 -0.73 -15.27
C GLU A 102 -8.05 -1.60 -16.07
N SER A 103 -8.10 -2.90 -15.83
CA SER A 103 -7.27 -3.90 -16.51
C SER A 103 -7.47 -3.83 -18.02
N ARG A 104 -6.37 -3.92 -18.77
CA ARG A 104 -6.40 -3.87 -20.25
C ARG A 104 -7.34 -4.91 -20.86
N ARG A 105 -7.34 -6.11 -20.27
CA ARG A 105 -8.29 -7.16 -20.61
C ARG A 105 -9.58 -6.90 -19.84
N ASN A 106 -10.64 -6.54 -20.56
CA ASN A 106 -11.94 -6.28 -19.92
C ASN A 106 -12.70 -7.58 -19.56
N THR A 107 -12.01 -8.69 -19.28
CA THR A 107 -12.61 -9.97 -18.88
C THR A 107 -11.79 -10.60 -17.76
N ILE A 108 -12.37 -11.62 -17.10
CA ILE A 108 -11.66 -12.48 -16.15
C ILE A 108 -11.43 -13.80 -16.88
N PRO A 109 -10.18 -14.14 -17.25
CA PRO A 109 -9.90 -15.43 -17.84
C PRO A 109 -10.11 -16.55 -16.83
N TRP A 110 -10.46 -17.76 -17.27
CA TRP A 110 -10.48 -18.93 -16.40
C TRP A 110 -9.11 -19.59 -16.37
N GLU A 111 -8.28 -19.10 -15.45
CA GLU A 111 -6.89 -19.53 -15.26
C GLU A 111 -6.68 -20.03 -13.82
N TYR A 112 -5.75 -20.97 -13.67
CA TYR A 112 -5.33 -21.54 -12.39
C TYR A 112 -3.81 -21.57 -12.27
N GLY A 113 -3.32 -21.59 -11.04
CA GLY A 113 -1.91 -21.68 -10.71
C GLY A 113 -1.71 -22.27 -9.32
N HIS A 114 -0.48 -22.19 -8.81
CA HIS A 114 -0.19 -22.64 -7.46
C HIS A 114 -0.94 -21.77 -6.44
N GLN A 115 -1.79 -22.41 -5.63
CA GLN A 115 -2.61 -21.74 -4.60
C GLN A 115 -3.51 -20.60 -5.14
N TYR A 116 -3.95 -20.72 -6.40
CA TYR A 116 -4.71 -19.66 -7.05
C TYR A 116 -5.61 -20.19 -8.17
N GLN A 117 -6.82 -19.65 -8.25
CA GLN A 117 -7.68 -19.76 -9.43
C GLN A 117 -8.55 -18.51 -9.51
N THR A 118 -8.60 -17.94 -10.71
CA THR A 118 -9.33 -16.70 -11.04
C THR A 118 -10.82 -16.72 -10.70
N MET A 119 -11.45 -17.89 -10.72
CA MET A 119 -12.86 -18.13 -10.43
C MET A 119 -13.04 -19.52 -9.83
N LEU A 120 -14.08 -19.72 -9.01
CA LEU A 120 -14.49 -21.05 -8.57
C LEU A 120 -14.87 -21.95 -9.76
N SER A 121 -14.94 -23.27 -9.55
CA SER A 121 -15.38 -24.18 -10.61
C SER A 121 -16.87 -23.97 -10.96
N PRO A 122 -17.29 -24.31 -12.19
CA PRO A 122 -18.71 -24.27 -12.56
C PRO A 122 -19.61 -25.02 -11.58
N GLN A 123 -19.18 -26.21 -11.16
CA GLN A 123 -19.94 -27.10 -10.28
C GLN A 123 -20.08 -26.51 -8.88
N VAL A 124 -19.00 -25.98 -8.31
CA VAL A 124 -19.03 -25.32 -7.00
C VAL A 124 -19.90 -24.07 -7.06
N SER A 125 -19.75 -23.26 -8.11
CA SER A 125 -20.53 -22.02 -8.28
C SER A 125 -22.03 -22.28 -8.41
N GLU A 126 -22.41 -23.29 -9.19
CA GLU A 126 -23.80 -23.73 -9.32
C GLU A 126 -24.35 -24.25 -7.99
N HIS A 127 -23.58 -25.06 -7.26
CA HIS A 127 -23.98 -25.54 -5.94
C HIS A 127 -24.21 -24.39 -4.95
N ILE A 128 -23.30 -23.40 -4.93
CA ILE A 128 -23.43 -22.19 -4.09
C ILE A 128 -24.71 -21.42 -4.44
N LEU A 129 -24.94 -21.12 -5.72
CA LEU A 129 -26.11 -20.36 -6.16
C LEU A 129 -27.42 -21.07 -5.78
N ARG A 130 -27.49 -22.40 -5.91
CA ARG A 130 -28.68 -23.20 -5.58
C ARG A 130 -28.94 -23.31 -4.08
N SER A 131 -27.90 -23.40 -3.27
CA SER A 131 -27.99 -23.51 -1.82
C SER A 131 -28.23 -22.15 -1.16
N VAL A 132 -27.49 -21.11 -1.58
CA VAL A 132 -27.55 -19.76 -1.00
C VAL A 132 -28.64 -18.90 -1.62
N ARG A 133 -29.17 -19.23 -2.81
CA ARG A 133 -30.18 -18.45 -3.57
C ARG A 133 -30.04 -16.92 -3.38
N PRO A 134 -28.88 -16.33 -3.70
CA PRO A 134 -28.62 -14.92 -3.45
C PRO A 134 -29.34 -14.03 -4.46
N SER A 135 -29.64 -12.80 -4.04
CA SER A 135 -30.03 -11.70 -4.94
C SER A 135 -28.82 -10.93 -5.47
N VAL A 136 -27.76 -10.86 -4.66
CA VAL A 136 -26.49 -10.20 -5.00
C VAL A 136 -25.31 -10.94 -4.38
N VAL A 137 -24.19 -10.95 -5.09
CA VAL A 137 -22.92 -11.55 -4.70
C VAL A 137 -21.83 -10.47 -4.71
N PHE A 138 -21.00 -10.42 -3.68
CA PHE A 138 -19.78 -9.62 -3.67
C PHE A 138 -18.58 -10.56 -3.58
N SER A 139 -17.70 -10.47 -4.57
CA SER A 139 -16.46 -11.24 -4.64
C SER A 139 -15.22 -10.36 -4.64
N GLY A 140 -14.06 -10.92 -4.34
CA GLY A 140 -12.75 -10.26 -4.36
C GLY A 140 -11.79 -10.93 -5.34
N ASP A 141 -10.57 -11.18 -4.87
CA ASP A 141 -9.48 -11.92 -5.55
C ASP A 141 -8.92 -11.35 -6.87
N ASP A 142 -9.76 -11.01 -7.85
CA ASP A 142 -9.32 -10.45 -9.15
C ASP A 142 -8.76 -9.01 -9.03
N HIS A 143 -8.98 -8.37 -7.87
CA HIS A 143 -8.51 -7.03 -7.50
C HIS A 143 -9.11 -5.87 -8.29
N ASP A 144 -9.80 -6.10 -9.40
CA ASP A 144 -10.39 -5.05 -10.22
C ASP A 144 -11.93 -5.20 -10.29
N ALA A 145 -12.60 -4.15 -10.72
CA ALA A 145 -14.06 -4.17 -10.78
C ALA A 145 -14.52 -5.13 -11.88
N CYS A 146 -15.45 -6.01 -11.53
CA CYS A 146 -16.17 -6.80 -12.50
C CYS A 146 -17.64 -6.90 -12.13
N HIS A 147 -18.51 -6.85 -13.12
CA HIS A 147 -19.93 -7.07 -12.96
C HIS A 147 -20.38 -8.16 -13.93
N THR A 148 -21.11 -9.14 -13.40
CA THR A 148 -21.76 -10.19 -14.18
C THR A 148 -23.10 -10.56 -13.55
N THR A 149 -24.00 -11.14 -14.34
CA THR A 149 -25.28 -11.66 -13.86
C THR A 149 -25.29 -13.18 -13.99
N HIS A 150 -25.55 -13.87 -12.88
CA HIS A 150 -25.70 -15.32 -12.84
C HIS A 150 -27.15 -15.71 -13.05
N LYS A 151 -27.37 -16.76 -13.84
CA LYS A 151 -28.69 -17.39 -14.04
C LYS A 151 -28.66 -18.77 -13.41
N TYR A 152 -29.65 -19.09 -12.58
CA TYR A 152 -29.73 -20.38 -11.90
C TYR A 152 -31.18 -20.75 -11.59
N THR A 153 -31.45 -22.03 -11.35
CA THR A 153 -32.77 -22.53 -10.95
C THR A 153 -32.71 -23.09 -9.53
N TYR A 154 -33.82 -23.05 -8.79
CA TYR A 154 -33.87 -23.60 -7.42
C TYR A 154 -34.01 -25.13 -7.38
N ALA A 155 -34.43 -25.73 -8.49
CA ALA A 155 -34.63 -27.17 -8.65
C ALA A 155 -34.13 -27.61 -10.04
N ASP A 156 -33.87 -28.91 -10.18
CA ASP A 156 -33.51 -29.57 -11.46
C ASP A 156 -34.70 -29.73 -12.42
N ASP A 157 -35.85 -29.12 -12.12
CA ASP A 157 -37.01 -29.13 -13.00
C ASP A 157 -36.82 -28.13 -14.15
N ILE A 158 -36.94 -28.63 -15.37
CA ILE A 158 -36.88 -27.86 -16.62
C ILE A 158 -37.95 -26.75 -16.67
N LYS A 159 -39.01 -26.86 -15.86
CA LYS A 159 -40.07 -25.85 -15.73
C LYS A 159 -39.85 -24.84 -14.60
N ALA A 160 -38.79 -24.98 -13.80
CA ALA A 160 -38.52 -24.07 -12.70
C ALA A 160 -38.24 -22.65 -13.21
N PRO A 161 -38.73 -21.61 -12.51
CA PRO A 161 -38.38 -20.24 -12.84
C PRO A 161 -36.87 -20.03 -12.77
N THR A 162 -36.34 -19.30 -13.75
CA THR A 162 -34.94 -18.88 -13.76
C THR A 162 -34.78 -17.68 -12.83
N HIS A 163 -33.85 -17.80 -11.88
CA HIS A 163 -33.47 -16.76 -10.94
C HIS A 163 -32.18 -16.08 -11.39
N HIS A 164 -31.99 -14.86 -10.92
CA HIS A 164 -30.87 -14.02 -11.27
C HIS A 164 -30.15 -13.54 -10.00
N ALA A 165 -28.82 -13.56 -10.02
CA ALA A 165 -27.99 -12.95 -8.99
C ALA A 165 -26.96 -12.02 -9.65
N GLU A 166 -26.90 -10.77 -9.21
CA GLU A 166 -25.88 -9.83 -9.66
C GLU A 166 -24.58 -10.08 -8.87
N GLU A 167 -23.46 -10.34 -9.54
CA GLU A 167 -22.16 -10.42 -8.89
C GLU A 167 -21.32 -9.19 -9.18
N PHE A 168 -20.87 -8.54 -8.11
CA PHE A 168 -19.90 -7.45 -8.14
C PHE A 168 -18.57 -7.94 -7.54
N THR A 169 -17.59 -8.18 -8.40
CA THR A 169 -16.20 -8.34 -7.96
C THR A 169 -15.66 -6.97 -7.59
N VAL A 170 -15.31 -6.78 -6.32
CA VAL A 170 -14.94 -5.50 -5.75
C VAL A 170 -13.49 -5.16 -6.04
N LYS A 171 -13.23 -3.86 -6.23
CA LYS A 171 -11.86 -3.36 -6.41
C LYS A 171 -11.05 -3.57 -5.14
N THR A 172 -9.76 -3.82 -5.31
CA THR A 172 -8.82 -3.78 -4.20
C THR A 172 -8.67 -2.35 -3.66
N VAL A 173 -8.30 -2.27 -2.39
CA VAL A 173 -7.91 -1.02 -1.70
C VAL A 173 -6.43 -0.68 -1.88
N SER A 174 -5.77 -1.33 -2.84
CA SER A 174 -4.34 -1.21 -3.14
C SER A 174 -4.09 -0.84 -4.60
N MET A 175 -2.93 -0.26 -4.91
CA MET A 175 -2.46 -0.08 -6.29
C MET A 175 -1.81 -1.34 -6.90
N ALA A 176 -1.86 -2.45 -6.18
CA ALA A 176 -1.30 -3.70 -6.66
C ALA A 176 -2.03 -4.21 -7.91
N MET A 177 -1.36 -5.07 -8.67
CA MET A 177 -1.94 -5.80 -9.81
C MET A 177 -2.53 -4.92 -10.92
N GLY A 178 -2.03 -3.69 -11.08
CA GLY A 178 -2.37 -2.82 -12.21
C GLY A 178 -3.59 -1.93 -12.01
N VAL A 179 -4.17 -1.92 -10.80
CA VAL A 179 -5.27 -1.03 -10.42
C VAL A 179 -4.71 0.34 -10.04
N ARG A 180 -5.13 1.41 -10.71
CA ARG A 180 -4.62 2.78 -10.45
C ARG A 180 -5.49 3.53 -9.45
N TYR A 181 -6.79 3.23 -9.43
CA TYR A 181 -7.74 3.89 -8.55
C TYR A 181 -8.35 2.85 -7.60
N PRO A 182 -7.71 2.62 -6.43
CA PRO A 182 -8.28 1.76 -5.40
C PRO A 182 -9.67 2.26 -5.00
N ALA A 183 -10.53 1.36 -4.53
CA ALA A 183 -11.88 1.74 -4.13
C ALA A 183 -12.45 0.82 -3.07
N VAL A 184 -13.51 1.28 -2.40
CA VAL A 184 -14.42 0.42 -1.63
C VAL A 184 -15.77 0.30 -2.33
N GLN A 185 -16.42 -0.84 -2.16
CA GLN A 185 -17.81 -1.02 -2.57
C GLN A 185 -18.73 -0.68 -1.39
N LEU A 186 -19.62 0.30 -1.56
CA LEU A 186 -20.66 0.62 -0.58
C LEU A 186 -21.95 -0.10 -0.94
N LEU A 187 -22.50 -0.85 0.00
CA LEU A 187 -23.79 -1.53 -0.09
C LEU A 187 -24.79 -0.87 0.86
N SER A 188 -25.92 -0.45 0.31
CA SER A 188 -27.10 0.01 1.06
C SER A 188 -28.21 -1.01 0.91
N LEU A 189 -28.81 -1.41 2.03
CA LEU A 189 -29.90 -2.38 2.08
C LEU A 189 -31.21 -1.67 2.42
N ASP A 190 -32.27 -1.98 1.67
CA ASP A 190 -33.61 -1.49 1.95
C ASP A 190 -34.33 -2.43 2.92
N GLY A 191 -34.30 -2.07 4.21
CA GLY A 191 -34.96 -2.86 5.27
C GLY A 191 -36.48 -2.83 5.23
N LEU A 192 -37.08 -1.97 4.40
CA LEU A 192 -38.53 -1.94 4.18
C LEU A 192 -38.94 -2.77 2.96
N PHE A 193 -37.97 -3.37 2.27
CA PHE A 193 -38.27 -4.25 1.15
C PHE A 193 -39.13 -5.42 1.63
N GLN A 194 -40.32 -5.52 1.06
CA GLN A 194 -41.21 -6.64 1.20
C GLN A 194 -41.41 -7.21 -0.19
N GLU A 195 -41.03 -8.47 -0.41
CA GLU A 195 -41.32 -9.16 -1.67
C GLU A 195 -42.83 -9.09 -1.90
N ARG A 196 -43.27 -8.29 -2.88
CA ARG A 196 -44.68 -8.18 -3.22
C ARG A 196 -45.07 -9.40 -4.05
N PRO A 197 -45.96 -10.28 -3.57
CA PRO A 197 -46.35 -11.50 -4.31
C PRO A 197 -47.04 -11.20 -5.66
N ASN A 198 -47.50 -9.96 -5.88
CA ASN A 198 -48.23 -9.51 -7.05
C ASN A 198 -47.72 -8.14 -7.55
N ALA A 199 -46.41 -7.94 -7.67
CA ALA A 199 -45.89 -6.76 -8.36
C ALA A 199 -46.31 -6.80 -9.84
N ALA A 200 -47.37 -6.06 -10.18
CA ALA A 200 -47.82 -5.83 -11.54
C ALA A 200 -46.66 -5.36 -12.42
N ALA A 201 -46.65 -5.83 -13.67
CA ALA A 201 -45.64 -5.63 -14.71
C ALA A 201 -44.88 -4.28 -14.62
N GLY A 202 -43.72 -4.34 -13.98
CA GLY A 202 -42.75 -3.27 -13.82
C GLY A 202 -41.71 -3.81 -12.85
N SER A 203 -40.48 -4.00 -13.31
CA SER A 203 -39.40 -4.63 -12.54
C SER A 203 -39.33 -4.01 -11.14
N PRO A 204 -39.67 -4.75 -10.06
CA PRO A 204 -39.58 -4.21 -8.70
C PRO A 204 -38.16 -3.70 -8.46
N GLU A 205 -38.02 -2.50 -7.88
CA GLU A 205 -36.68 -1.99 -7.54
C GLU A 205 -35.95 -3.02 -6.66
N PRO A 206 -34.64 -3.25 -6.89
CA PRO A 206 -33.87 -4.20 -6.09
C PRO A 206 -33.87 -3.77 -4.61
N SER A 207 -33.88 -4.75 -3.71
CA SER A 207 -33.82 -4.54 -2.25
C SER A 207 -32.49 -3.96 -1.75
N PHE A 208 -31.54 -3.72 -2.66
CA PHE A 208 -30.23 -3.17 -2.38
C PHE A 208 -29.82 -2.14 -3.44
N LYS A 209 -28.93 -1.23 -3.03
CA LYS A 209 -28.22 -0.30 -3.91
C LYS A 209 -26.73 -0.39 -3.62
N THR A 210 -25.90 -0.34 -4.65
CA THR A 210 -24.46 -0.46 -4.48
C THR A 210 -23.71 0.56 -5.33
N ARG A 211 -22.59 1.08 -4.82
CA ARG A 211 -21.73 2.02 -5.56
C ARG A 211 -20.25 1.84 -5.23
N ILE A 212 -19.41 2.05 -6.24
CA ILE A 212 -17.95 2.11 -6.09
C ILE A 212 -17.58 3.50 -5.58
N CYS A 213 -16.86 3.57 -4.47
CA CYS A 213 -16.29 4.80 -3.93
C CYS A 213 -14.76 4.74 -4.04
N TYR A 214 -14.21 5.51 -4.98
CA TYR A 214 -12.77 5.57 -5.22
C TYR A 214 -12.03 6.24 -4.07
N MET A 215 -10.85 5.70 -3.77
CA MET A 215 -9.90 6.26 -2.82
C MET A 215 -8.97 7.27 -3.51
N PRO A 216 -8.30 8.14 -2.73
CA PRO A 216 -7.25 8.99 -3.26
C PRO A 216 -6.16 8.16 -3.96
N ASN A 217 -5.64 8.67 -5.08
CA ASN A 217 -4.59 8.00 -5.83
C ASN A 217 -3.30 7.87 -4.98
N PRO A 218 -2.88 6.65 -4.60
CA PRO A 218 -1.73 6.51 -3.71
C PRO A 218 -0.39 6.80 -4.41
N LEU A 219 -0.32 6.78 -5.74
CA LEU A 219 0.91 7.13 -6.49
C LEU A 219 1.32 8.58 -6.19
N LEU A 220 0.33 9.46 -6.04
CA LEU A 220 0.59 10.84 -5.65
C LEU A 220 1.30 10.90 -4.30
N GLY A 221 0.86 10.11 -3.32
CA GLY A 221 1.53 10.02 -2.01
C GLY A 221 3.01 9.64 -2.15
N PHE A 222 3.31 8.62 -2.96
CA PHE A 222 4.70 8.22 -3.21
C PHE A 222 5.54 9.30 -3.90
N ILE A 223 4.96 10.01 -4.89
CA ILE A 223 5.64 11.14 -5.56
C ILE A 223 5.97 12.22 -4.53
N MET A 224 5.01 12.57 -3.67
CA MET A 224 5.17 13.60 -2.66
C MET A 224 6.25 13.23 -1.63
N TYR A 225 6.30 11.98 -1.18
CA TYR A 225 7.40 11.48 -0.34
C TYR A 225 8.75 11.51 -1.05
N GLY A 226 8.80 11.12 -2.33
CA GLY A 226 10.02 11.16 -3.14
C GLY A 226 10.57 12.59 -3.29
N LEU A 227 9.70 13.56 -3.56
CA LEU A 227 10.07 14.97 -3.63
C LEU A 227 10.57 15.49 -2.28
N ALA A 228 9.86 15.20 -1.18
CA ALA A 228 10.26 15.60 0.16
C ALA A 228 11.64 15.03 0.54
N PHE A 229 11.89 13.77 0.22
CA PHE A 229 13.19 13.14 0.42
C PHE A 229 14.28 13.84 -0.39
N PHE A 230 14.05 14.08 -1.69
CA PHE A 230 15.01 14.77 -2.56
C PHE A 230 15.39 16.16 -2.02
N PHE A 231 14.40 16.98 -1.66
CA PHE A 231 14.66 18.32 -1.13
C PHE A 231 15.36 18.28 0.24
N SER A 232 15.04 17.29 1.08
CA SER A 232 15.70 17.11 2.38
C SER A 232 17.18 16.77 2.22
N VAL A 233 17.50 15.80 1.35
CA VAL A 233 18.89 15.41 1.05
C VAL A 233 19.65 16.57 0.43
N PHE A 234 19.06 17.27 -0.54
CA PHE A 234 19.68 18.44 -1.16
C PHE A 234 19.95 19.55 -0.14
N GLY A 235 19.00 19.82 0.76
CA GLY A 235 19.17 20.78 1.85
C GLY A 235 20.31 20.42 2.79
N LEU A 236 20.42 19.14 3.20
CA LEU A 236 21.52 18.66 4.04
C LEU A 236 22.89 18.78 3.35
N ILE A 237 22.97 18.43 2.07
CA ILE A 237 24.20 18.61 1.27
C ILE A 237 24.56 20.08 1.18
N ALA A 238 23.61 20.96 0.87
CA ALA A 238 23.85 22.40 0.80
C ALA A 238 24.36 22.96 2.13
N ILE A 239 23.75 22.57 3.25
CA ILE A 239 24.20 22.95 4.60
C ILE A 239 25.63 22.45 4.83
N HIS A 240 25.93 21.17 4.57
CA HIS A 240 27.25 20.60 4.77
C HIS A 240 28.34 21.27 3.93
N MET A 241 28.05 21.60 2.67
CA MET A 241 29.00 22.26 1.77
C MET A 241 29.17 23.76 2.10
N CYS A 242 28.14 24.42 2.64
CA CYS A 242 28.20 25.84 3.01
C CYS A 242 28.75 26.09 4.43
N PHE A 243 28.69 25.11 5.35
CA PHE A 243 29.16 25.27 6.74
C PHE A 243 30.68 25.54 6.90
N PRO A 244 31.59 24.88 6.13
CA PRO A 244 33.02 25.14 6.19
C PRO A 244 33.43 26.56 5.74
N LEU A 245 32.58 27.21 4.94
CA LEU A 245 32.82 28.58 4.44
C LEU A 245 32.42 29.66 5.46
N LEU A 246 31.54 29.33 6.41
CA LEU A 246 31.11 30.23 7.49
C LEU A 246 32.03 30.15 8.72
N SER A 247 32.57 28.96 9.02
CA SER A 247 33.43 28.72 10.20
C SER A 247 34.84 29.32 10.07
N ARG A 248 35.39 29.43 8.85
CA ARG A 248 36.76 29.95 8.62
C ARG A 248 36.94 31.45 8.80
N SER A 249 35.90 32.20 9.18
CA SER A 249 35.94 33.67 9.33
C SER A 249 36.17 34.17 10.76
N SER A 250 36.25 33.30 11.78
CA SER A 250 36.32 33.74 13.19
C SER A 250 37.70 33.62 13.87
N SER A 251 38.78 33.31 13.14
CA SER A 251 40.11 33.14 13.75
C SER A 251 41.17 34.10 13.19
N THR A 252 40.91 35.41 13.18
CA THR A 252 41.95 36.45 13.10
C THR A 252 41.46 37.77 13.73
N VAL A 253 41.16 37.77 15.02
CA VAL A 253 41.00 39.02 15.79
C VAL A 253 41.98 39.04 16.98
N SER A 254 42.90 39.99 16.89
CA SER A 254 43.66 40.65 17.96
C SER A 254 44.77 39.90 18.70
N ARG A 255 46.02 40.14 18.28
CA ARG A 255 47.15 40.26 19.23
C ARG A 255 47.96 41.50 18.87
N LYS A 256 47.55 42.66 19.39
CA LYS A 256 48.38 43.86 19.41
C LYS A 256 48.13 44.58 20.73
N ARG A 257 49.21 44.76 21.52
CA ARG A 257 49.47 45.86 22.49
C ARG A 257 49.78 45.43 23.93
N SER A 258 51.08 45.33 24.20
CA SER A 258 51.88 45.56 25.42
C SER A 258 53.14 44.72 25.18
N ASP A 259 54.33 45.28 25.00
CA ASP A 259 55.08 46.00 26.02
C ASP A 259 55.95 47.11 25.44
N SER A 260 55.82 48.29 26.04
CA SER A 260 56.82 49.35 25.99
C SER A 260 57.08 49.75 27.43
N LEU A 261 58.14 49.23 28.04
CA LEU A 261 58.83 49.92 29.12
C LEU A 261 60.28 49.40 29.19
N ASN A 262 61.17 50.10 28.49
CA ASN A 262 62.59 50.04 28.76
C ASN A 262 62.86 50.75 30.09
N SER A 263 63.56 50.08 31.00
CA SER A 263 64.39 50.74 32.01
C SER A 263 65.67 49.92 32.23
N PRO A 264 66.79 50.58 32.56
CA PRO A 264 68.11 50.15 32.12
C PRO A 264 68.79 49.19 33.09
N MET A 265 69.85 48.60 32.55
CA MET A 265 70.81 47.67 33.14
C MET A 265 71.32 48.06 34.53
N VAL A 266 71.44 47.05 35.41
CA VAL A 266 72.48 46.98 36.43
C VAL A 266 73.23 45.67 36.23
N ALA A 267 74.54 45.78 35.98
CA ALA A 267 75.48 44.69 35.82
C ALA A 267 76.18 44.38 37.15
N VAL A 268 76.37 43.09 37.48
CA VAL A 268 77.32 42.58 38.51
C VAL A 268 77.87 41.21 38.04
N PRO A 269 79.15 40.88 38.30
CA PRO A 269 80.08 40.21 37.36
C PRO A 269 80.12 38.66 37.37
N PRO A 270 80.97 38.04 36.50
CA PRO A 270 80.93 36.63 36.14
C PRO A 270 81.87 35.79 37.00
N HIS A 271 81.39 34.67 37.55
CA HIS A 271 82.23 33.54 37.95
C HIS A 271 81.36 32.28 38.03
N LEU A 272 81.35 31.46 36.98
CA LEU A 272 81.78 30.06 37.01
C LEU A 272 81.58 29.44 35.62
N LEU A 273 82.69 29.27 34.90
CA LEU A 273 82.84 28.27 33.85
C LEU A 273 82.97 26.90 34.53
N MET A 274 82.11 25.95 34.16
CA MET A 274 82.40 24.51 34.15
C MET A 274 81.46 23.90 33.10
N THR A 275 81.93 23.78 31.86
CA THR A 275 82.48 22.55 31.27
C THR A 275 81.47 21.40 31.22
N TYR A 276 81.04 21.05 30.00
CA TYR A 276 81.02 19.65 29.57
C TYR A 276 81.18 19.58 28.05
N GLU A 277 82.40 19.22 27.62
CA GLU A 277 82.70 18.66 26.31
C GLU A 277 82.28 17.17 26.27
N LYS A 278 81.78 16.73 25.11
CA LYS A 278 82.26 15.57 24.31
C LYS A 278 81.22 15.32 23.21
N ALA A 279 81.46 15.60 21.93
CA ALA A 279 82.48 15.08 20.99
C ALA A 279 82.18 13.66 20.46
N GLY A 280 82.16 13.53 19.13
CA GLY A 280 82.34 12.28 18.36
C GLY A 280 81.12 11.87 17.53
N ALA A 281 80.90 12.33 16.28
CA ALA A 281 81.63 12.06 15.02
C ALA A 281 81.23 10.74 14.31
N SER A 282 80.68 10.88 13.09
CA SER A 282 80.64 9.94 11.93
C SER A 282 79.36 10.26 11.11
N ALA A 283 79.33 10.97 9.97
CA ALA A 283 80.05 10.97 8.69
C ALA A 283 79.71 9.79 7.74
N GLY A 284 78.87 10.07 6.73
CA GLY A 284 78.65 9.25 5.51
C GLY A 284 77.22 9.36 4.95
N ARG A 285 76.86 10.42 4.19
CA ARG A 285 76.85 10.49 2.70
C ARG A 285 75.98 9.37 2.07
N LEU A 286 74.78 9.60 1.53
CA LEU A 286 74.40 10.11 0.20
C LEU A 286 72.84 10.07 0.19
N LEU A 287 72.08 11.06 -0.30
CA LEU A 287 71.72 11.23 -1.71
C LEU A 287 71.07 12.63 -1.90
N ARG A 288 71.50 13.30 -2.97
CA ARG A 288 71.00 14.59 -3.47
C ARG A 288 70.09 14.36 -4.68
N GLY A 289 69.08 15.22 -4.82
CA GLY A 289 68.33 15.48 -6.06
C GLY A 289 67.08 14.61 -6.20
N THR A 290 65.87 15.15 -6.31
CA THR A 290 65.38 16.19 -7.25
C THR A 290 64.32 17.05 -6.53
N GLY A 291 64.25 18.38 -6.68
CA GLY A 291 63.98 19.09 -7.92
C GLY A 291 62.53 19.58 -7.90
N ALA A 292 62.32 20.78 -7.37
CA ALA A 292 61.02 21.44 -7.25
C ALA A 292 60.37 21.73 -8.62
N ALA A 293 59.05 21.52 -8.71
CA ALA A 293 58.19 22.15 -9.71
C ALA A 293 56.78 22.33 -9.12
N ALA A 294 56.60 23.37 -8.30
CA ALA A 294 55.28 23.87 -7.93
C ALA A 294 54.83 24.87 -9.00
N GLY A 295 53.75 24.55 -9.72
CA GLY A 295 53.23 25.44 -10.76
C GLY A 295 51.81 25.10 -11.19
N ARG A 296 50.91 26.08 -10.94
CA ARG A 296 49.55 26.28 -11.49
C ARG A 296 48.39 25.58 -10.77
N GLY A 297 48.03 26.14 -9.61
CA GLY A 297 46.67 26.09 -9.10
C GLY A 297 45.77 27.05 -9.88
N VAL A 298 44.72 26.51 -10.48
CA VAL A 298 43.66 27.21 -11.22
C VAL A 298 42.94 28.20 -10.29
N ARG A 299 42.91 29.49 -10.66
CA ARG A 299 42.02 30.47 -10.03
C ARG A 299 40.61 30.28 -10.58
N LEU A 300 39.79 29.49 -9.88
CA LEU A 300 38.36 29.41 -10.13
C LEU A 300 37.61 30.01 -8.93
N PHE A 301 36.90 31.10 -9.23
CA PHE A 301 35.84 31.75 -8.45
C PHE A 301 36.14 32.23 -7.03
N ASN A 302 36.66 33.45 -6.91
CA ASN A 302 36.43 34.30 -5.74
C ASN A 302 35.03 34.95 -5.88
N ALA A 303 33.97 34.17 -5.62
CA ALA A 303 32.64 34.76 -5.46
C ALA A 303 32.55 35.41 -4.06
N ASP A 304 32.13 36.68 -4.03
CA ASP A 304 32.06 37.51 -2.83
C ASP A 304 31.24 36.81 -1.72
N ARG A 305 31.72 36.86 -0.47
CA ARG A 305 31.06 36.30 0.72
C ARG A 305 29.60 36.74 0.83
N ARG A 306 29.28 37.95 0.36
CA ARG A 306 27.90 38.46 0.30
C ARG A 306 27.03 37.70 -0.70
N ALA A 307 27.58 37.29 -1.83
CA ALA A 307 26.86 36.52 -2.85
C ALA A 307 26.49 35.13 -2.32
N TRP A 308 27.36 34.49 -1.53
CA TRP A 308 27.05 33.18 -0.92
C TRP A 308 26.01 33.26 0.20
N ILE A 309 26.06 34.31 1.04
CA ILE A 309 25.02 34.54 2.06
C ILE A 309 23.67 34.85 1.40
N ALA A 310 23.67 35.63 0.31
CA ALA A 310 22.48 35.86 -0.49
C ALA A 310 21.95 34.54 -1.06
N LEU A 311 22.81 33.71 -1.67
CA LEU A 311 22.42 32.41 -2.23
C LEU A 311 21.84 31.46 -1.18
N ALA A 312 22.40 31.42 0.03
CA ALA A 312 21.90 30.57 1.12
C ALA A 312 20.55 31.07 1.66
N LYS A 313 20.36 32.39 1.75
CA LYS A 313 19.06 32.98 2.10
C LYS A 313 18.03 32.71 1.01
N ASP A 314 18.41 32.88 -0.26
CA ASP A 314 17.55 32.63 -1.40
C ASP A 314 17.16 31.14 -1.46
N ALA A 315 18.09 30.22 -1.22
CA ALA A 315 17.81 28.79 -1.13
C ALA A 315 16.87 28.45 0.05
N GLY A 316 17.04 29.09 1.22
CA GLY A 316 16.14 28.93 2.36
C GLY A 316 14.73 29.47 2.10
N ILE A 317 14.63 30.62 1.43
CA ILE A 317 13.35 31.22 1.00
C ILE A 317 12.68 30.33 -0.04
N ILE A 318 13.44 29.81 -1.02
CA ILE A 318 12.93 28.88 -2.03
C ILE A 318 12.45 27.59 -1.36
N ALA A 319 13.16 27.06 -0.36
CA ALA A 319 12.73 25.87 0.38
C ALA A 319 11.44 26.12 1.18
N LEU A 320 11.30 27.27 1.85
CA LEU A 320 10.07 27.65 2.55
C LEU A 320 8.90 27.90 1.59
N ALA A 321 9.15 28.55 0.46
CA ALA A 321 8.14 28.77 -0.57
C ALA A 321 7.72 27.45 -1.23
N ALA A 322 8.67 26.54 -1.49
CA ALA A 322 8.39 25.21 -1.99
C ALA A 322 7.58 24.39 -0.98
N PHE A 323 7.91 24.48 0.31
CA PHE A 323 7.14 23.83 1.38
C PHE A 323 5.72 24.41 1.51
N GLY A 324 5.57 25.73 1.44
CA GLY A 324 4.26 26.39 1.47
C GLY A 324 3.41 26.07 0.25
N TYR A 325 4.00 26.09 -0.95
CA TYR A 325 3.35 25.70 -2.19
C TYR A 325 2.96 24.22 -2.21
N PHE A 326 3.84 23.35 -1.70
CA PHE A 326 3.59 21.92 -1.52
C PHE A 326 2.42 21.70 -0.56
N SER A 327 2.43 22.35 0.61
CA SER A 327 1.35 22.28 1.59
C SER A 327 0.01 22.77 1.01
N TYR A 328 0.04 23.83 0.20
CA TYR A 328 -1.13 24.37 -0.50
C TYR A 328 -1.66 23.41 -1.58
N LEU A 329 -0.78 22.80 -2.38
CA LEU A 329 -1.15 21.77 -3.37
C LEU A 329 -1.78 20.56 -2.71
N THR A 330 -1.16 20.06 -1.64
CA THR A 330 -1.71 18.97 -0.82
C THR A 330 -3.10 19.34 -0.31
N TYR A 331 -3.26 20.52 0.30
CA TYR A 331 -4.55 20.99 0.79
C TYR A 331 -5.64 21.08 -0.31
N ARG A 332 -5.31 21.66 -1.47
CA ARG A 332 -6.25 21.78 -2.60
C ARG A 332 -6.69 20.40 -3.14
N ILE A 333 -5.75 19.47 -3.24
CA ILE A 333 -6.03 18.12 -3.76
C ILE A 333 -6.93 17.33 -2.82
N TYR A 334 -6.75 17.44 -1.51
CA TYR A 334 -7.61 16.76 -0.53
C TYR A 334 -8.96 17.46 -0.31
N ARG A 335 -9.09 18.74 -0.64
CA ARG A 335 -10.35 19.50 -0.49
C ARG A 335 -11.31 19.29 -1.66
N ASP A 336 -10.79 19.10 -2.86
CA ASP A 336 -11.59 19.00 -4.09
C ASP A 336 -11.88 17.52 -4.49
N GLN A 337 -11.67 16.56 -3.57
CA GLN A 337 -12.08 15.14 -3.65
C GLN A 337 -13.29 14.85 -2.76
#